data_AF-A0A511ZEZ3-F1
#
_entry.id   AF-A0A511ZEZ3-F1
#
_cell.length_a   1.000
_cell.length_b   1.000
_cell.length_c   1.000
_cell.angle_alpha   90.00
_cell.angle_beta   90.00
_cell.angle_gamma   90.00
#
_symmetry.space_group_name_H-M   'P 1'
#
loop_
_entity.id
_entity.type
_entity.pdbx_description
1 polymer ?
#
loop_
_entity_poly.entity_id
_entity_poly.type
_entity_poly.pdbx_seq_one_letter_code
_entity_poly.pdbx_strand_id
1 'polypeptide(L)'
;MTETKYKKVWNLDNLFPGGSESPSFNNYVKQLELEITKMEEKLSLFDNLLEINQSLGIESVIKNIGDIQEKLSQANSFITCLTAQNTKD
;
A
#
# COMPACT_ATOMS: atom_id res chain seq x y z
N MET A 1 -30.75 6.40 30.40
CA MET A 1 -30.04 5.81 29.25
C MET A 1 -28.65 6.42 29.23
N THR A 2 -27.59 5.62 29.25
CA THR A 2 -26.21 6.11 29.15
C THR A 2 -25.90 6.42 27.68
N GLU A 3 -25.60 7.68 27.36
CA GLU A 3 -25.14 8.06 26.02
C GLU A 3 -23.76 7.48 25.74
N THR A 4 -23.63 6.69 24.69
CA THR A 4 -22.32 6.25 24.17
C THR A 4 -21.75 7.36 23.28
N LYS A 5 -20.55 7.87 23.62
CA LYS A 5 -19.88 8.94 22.88
C LYS A 5 -18.68 8.39 22.09
N TYR A 6 -18.71 8.51 20.77
CA TYR A 6 -17.61 8.11 19.89
C TYR A 6 -16.63 9.26 19.64
N LYS A 7 -15.35 8.94 19.41
CA LYS A 7 -14.37 9.94 18.95
C LYS A 7 -14.72 10.37 17.52
N LYS A 8 -14.63 11.68 17.26
CA LYS A 8 -14.86 12.27 15.92
C LYS A 8 -13.67 12.14 14.97
N VAL A 9 -12.51 11.73 15.49
CA VAL A 9 -11.27 11.54 14.74
C VAL A 9 -10.82 10.11 14.87
N TRP A 10 -10.22 9.60 13.80
CA TRP A 10 -9.69 8.24 13.73
C TRP A 10 -8.35 8.21 14.49
N ASN A 11 -8.02 7.08 15.13
CA ASN A 11 -6.72 6.94 15.79
C ASN A 11 -5.65 6.45 14.78
N LEU A 12 -5.25 7.35 13.88
CA LEU A 12 -4.32 7.04 12.79
C LEU A 12 -2.87 6.85 13.28
N ASP A 13 -2.50 7.39 14.44
CA ASP A 13 -1.16 7.23 15.01
C ASP A 13 -0.83 5.77 15.37
N ASN A 14 -1.84 4.92 15.58
CA ASN A 14 -1.64 3.49 15.76
C ASN A 14 -1.22 2.76 14.47
N LEU A 15 -1.44 3.37 13.31
CA LEU A 15 -1.05 2.83 12.00
C LEU A 15 0.26 3.46 11.55
N PHE A 16 0.30 4.79 11.45
CA PHE A 16 1.48 5.56 11.10
C PHE A 16 1.55 6.83 11.96
N PRO A 17 2.47 6.90 12.94
CA PRO A 17 2.58 8.04 13.83
C PRO A 17 3.04 9.29 13.08
N GLY A 18 2.39 10.43 13.36
CA GLY A 18 2.79 11.74 12.85
C GLY A 18 1.98 12.27 11.67
N GLY A 19 0.85 11.63 11.32
CA GLY A 19 -0.07 12.15 10.31
C GLY A 19 0.53 12.26 8.91
N SER A 20 0.31 13.40 8.23
CA SER A 20 0.88 13.70 6.90
C SER A 20 2.43 13.71 6.90
N GLU A 21 3.03 14.10 8.02
CA GLU A 21 4.49 14.16 8.21
C GLU A 21 5.08 12.85 8.73
N SER A 22 4.32 11.75 8.73
CA SER A 22 4.76 10.47 9.28
C SER A 22 5.98 9.90 8.54
N PRO A 23 7.15 9.77 9.21
CA PRO A 23 8.34 9.18 8.59
C PRO A 23 8.13 7.71 8.22
N SER A 24 7.35 6.98 9.02
CA SER A 24 6.99 5.59 8.76
C SER A 24 6.08 5.45 7.54
N PHE A 25 5.12 6.35 7.35
CA PHE A 25 4.27 6.34 6.15
C PHE A 25 5.07 6.69 4.91
N ASN A 26 5.95 7.69 4.98
CA ASN A 26 6.85 8.04 3.88
C ASN A 26 7.76 6.85 3.50
N ASN A 27 8.36 6.17 4.48
CA ASN A 27 9.13 4.96 4.22
C ASN A 27 8.27 3.85 3.59
N TYR A 28 7.04 3.67 4.06
CA TYR A 28 6.11 2.70 3.49
C TYR A 28 5.83 2.97 2.00
N VAL A 29 5.56 4.24 1.64
CA VAL A 29 5.37 4.65 0.23
C VAL A 29 6.63 4.41 -0.60
N LYS A 30 7.81 4.77 -0.08
CA LYS A 30 9.09 4.50 -0.78
C LYS A 30 9.34 3.01 -1.01
N GLN A 31 9.00 2.16 -0.03
CA GLN A 31 9.12 0.71 -0.23
C GLN A 31 8.14 0.21 -1.29
N LEU A 32 6.92 0.75 -1.32
CA LEU A 32 5.95 0.41 -2.36
C LEU A 32 6.44 0.82 -3.76
N GLU A 33 7.04 2.01 -3.90
CA GLU A 33 7.66 2.44 -5.17
C GLU A 33 8.77 1.48 -5.62
N LEU A 34 9.65 1.09 -4.69
CA LEU A 34 10.72 0.11 -4.98
C LEU A 34 10.16 -1.26 -5.39
N GLU A 35 9.07 -1.71 -4.78
CA GLU A 35 8.42 -2.96 -5.14
C GLU A 35 7.79 -2.90 -6.55
N ILE A 36 7.19 -1.76 -6.90
CA ILE A 36 6.65 -1.53 -8.25
C ILE A 36 7.79 -1.55 -9.28
N THR A 37 8.90 -0.85 -9.04
CA THR A 37 10.05 -0.87 -9.96
C THR A 37 10.63 -2.27 -10.13
N LYS A 38 10.78 -3.04 -9.04
CA LYS A 38 11.23 -4.45 -9.12
C LYS A 38 10.26 -5.33 -9.90
N MET A 39 8.96 -5.05 -9.80
CA MET A 39 7.95 -5.78 -10.57
C MET A 39 8.05 -5.45 -12.06
N GLU A 40 8.25 -4.19 -12.43
CA GLU A 40 8.50 -3.77 -13.82
C GLU A 40 9.73 -4.47 -14.40
N GLU A 41 10.84 -4.50 -13.65
CA GLU A 41 12.06 -5.23 -14.05
C GLU A 41 11.76 -6.73 -14.24
N LYS A 42 11.04 -7.35 -13.29
CA LYS A 42 10.67 -8.77 -13.38
C LYS A 42 9.81 -9.07 -14.61
N LEU A 43 8.84 -8.20 -14.93
CA LEU A 43 7.99 -8.33 -16.10
C LEU A 43 8.79 -8.17 -17.41
N SER A 44 9.76 -7.25 -17.45
CA SER A 44 10.62 -7.07 -18.63
C SER A 44 11.45 -8.32 -18.97
N LEU A 45 11.83 -9.09 -17.94
CA LEU A 45 12.53 -10.37 -18.10
C LEU A 45 11.57 -11.52 -18.41
N PHE A 46 10.29 -11.38 -18.04
CA PHE A 46 9.26 -12.39 -18.19
C PHE A 46 8.86 -12.62 -19.66
N ASP A 47 8.94 -11.60 -20.50
CA ASP A 47 8.69 -11.70 -21.95
C ASP A 47 9.57 -12.76 -22.64
N ASN A 48 10.75 -13.04 -22.07
CA ASN A 48 11.68 -14.06 -22.59
C ASN A 48 11.43 -15.48 -22.02
N LEU A 49 10.59 -15.63 -20.99
CA LEU A 49 10.40 -16.89 -20.23
C LEU A 49 9.14 -17.66 -20.65
N LEU A 50 8.35 -17.15 -21.59
CA LEU A 50 7.17 -17.82 -22.15
C LEU A 50 7.48 -19.15 -22.87
N GLU A 51 8.73 -19.59 -22.97
CA GLU A 51 9.07 -20.86 -23.63
C GLU A 51 9.27 -22.05 -22.66
N ILE A 52 9.50 -21.86 -21.36
CA ILE A 52 9.96 -22.94 -20.46
C ILE A 52 9.14 -22.97 -19.15
N ASN A 53 8.18 -23.90 -19.08
CA ASN A 53 7.46 -24.36 -17.87
C ASN A 53 6.90 -23.25 -16.96
N GLN A 54 5.80 -22.65 -17.41
CA GLN A 54 5.34 -21.29 -17.06
C GLN A 54 4.49 -21.14 -15.78
N SER A 55 3.97 -22.23 -15.18
CA SER A 55 2.95 -22.13 -14.12
C SER A 55 3.44 -21.41 -12.85
N LEU A 56 4.65 -21.71 -12.38
CA LEU A 56 5.21 -21.11 -11.15
C LEU A 56 5.61 -19.64 -11.36
N GLY A 57 6.03 -19.28 -12.58
CA GLY A 57 6.37 -17.90 -12.94
C GLY A 57 5.15 -16.98 -12.89
N ILE A 58 4.04 -17.43 -13.52
CA ILE A 58 2.79 -16.68 -13.60
C ILE A 58 2.15 -16.51 -12.21
N GLU A 59 2.11 -17.56 -11.39
CA GLU A 59 1.59 -17.49 -10.03
C GLU A 59 2.34 -16.43 -9.21
N SER A 60 3.67 -16.42 -9.30
CA SER A 60 4.50 -15.45 -8.57
C SER A 60 4.28 -14.00 -9.02
N VAL A 61 3.96 -13.79 -10.30
CA VAL A 61 3.65 -12.48 -10.89
C VAL A 61 2.28 -12.01 -10.40
N ILE A 62 1.26 -12.85 -10.49
CA ILE A 62 -0.10 -12.55 -10.02
C ILE A 62 -0.09 -12.23 -8.52
N LYS A 63 0.61 -13.04 -7.72
CA LYS A 63 0.74 -12.79 -6.28
C LYS A 63 1.37 -11.42 -6.02
N ASN A 64 2.45 -11.08 -6.73
CA ASN A 64 3.13 -9.80 -6.51
C ASN A 64 2.25 -8.60 -6.92
N ILE A 65 1.45 -8.72 -7.98
CA ILE A 65 0.43 -7.70 -8.33
C ILE A 65 -0.57 -7.54 -7.20
N GLY A 66 -1.08 -8.64 -6.65
CA GLY A 66 -2.01 -8.62 -5.52
C GLY A 66 -1.41 -7.92 -4.30
N ASP A 67 -0.19 -8.28 -3.92
CA ASP A 67 0.53 -7.67 -2.79
C ASP A 67 0.71 -6.14 -2.99
N ILE A 68 1.07 -5.69 -4.20
CA ILE A 68 1.21 -4.26 -4.53
C ILE A 68 -0.14 -3.54 -4.47
N GLN A 69 -1.20 -4.13 -5.03
CA GLN A 69 -2.55 -3.55 -5.01
C GLN A 69 -3.08 -3.38 -3.58
N GLU A 70 -2.85 -4.37 -2.73
CA GLU A 70 -3.21 -4.30 -1.32
C GLU A 70 -2.48 -3.14 -0.63
N LYS A 71 -1.17 -3.04 -0.83
CA LYS A 71 -0.36 -1.97 -0.23
C LYS A 71 -0.77 -0.58 -0.70
N LEU A 72 -1.10 -0.43 -1.98
CA LEU A 72 -1.61 0.81 -2.56
C LEU A 72 -2.97 1.18 -1.96
N SER A 73 -3.86 0.19 -1.79
CA SER A 73 -5.16 0.39 -1.14
C SER A 73 -5.02 0.87 0.30
N GLN A 74 -4.08 0.29 1.06
CA GLN A 74 -3.77 0.71 2.43
C GLN A 74 -3.26 2.16 2.46
N ALA A 75 -2.34 2.54 1.56
CA ALA A 75 -1.86 3.92 1.46
C ALA A 75 -2.98 4.91 1.16
N ASN A 76 -3.81 4.62 0.16
CA ASN A 76 -4.94 5.48 -0.22
C ASN A 76 -5.97 5.60 0.89
N SER A 77 -6.23 4.52 1.63
CA SER A 77 -7.13 4.53 2.78
C SER A 77 -6.60 5.43 3.89
N PHE A 78 -5.29 5.36 4.18
CA PHE A 78 -4.66 6.22 5.18
C PHE A 78 -4.74 7.70 4.79
N ILE A 79 -4.39 8.04 3.54
CA ILE A 79 -4.50 9.41 3.00
C ILE A 79 -5.95 9.92 3.08
N THR A 80 -6.91 9.10 2.66
CA THR A 80 -8.34 9.45 2.74
C THR A 80 -8.76 9.78 4.18
N CYS A 81 -8.27 9.00 5.16
CA CYS A 81 -8.55 9.27 6.57
C CYS A 81 -7.91 10.56 7.05
N LEU A 82 -6.66 10.85 6.66
CA LEU A 82 -5.97 12.11 6.97
C LEU A 82 -6.76 13.32 6.43
N THR A 83 -7.12 13.30 5.15
CA THR A 83 -7.88 14.39 4.53
C THR A 83 -9.27 14.54 5.14
N ALA A 84 -9.92 13.43 5.52
CA ALA A 84 -11.23 13.46 6.17
C ALA A 84 -11.19 14.02 7.60
N GLN A 85 -10.14 13.76 8.38
CA GLN A 85 -9.99 14.33 9.72
C GLN A 85 -9.53 15.80 9.70
N ASN A 86 -8.76 16.19 8.68
CA ASN A 86 -8.21 17.53 8.52
C ASN A 86 -7.92 17.81 7.04
N THR A 87 -8.67 18.71 6.41
CA THR A 87 -8.47 19.03 4.98
C THR A 87 -7.22 19.87 4.69
N LYS A 88 -6.48 20.26 5.72
CA LYS A 88 -5.19 20.96 5.60
C LYS A 88 -3.99 20.03 5.79
N ASP A 89 -4.24 18.79 6.20
CA ASP A 89 -3.30 17.67 6.06
C ASP A 89 -3.33 17.17 4.61
#